data_AF-A0A2J4G8J9-F1
#
_entry.id   AF-A0A2J4G8J9-F1
#
_cell.length_a   1.000
_cell.length_b   1.000
_cell.length_c   1.000
_cell.angle_alpha   90.00
_cell.angle_beta   90.00
_cell.angle_gamma   90.00
#
_symmetry.space_group_name_H-M   'P 1'
#
loop_
_entity.id
_entity.type
_entity.pdbx_description
1 polymer ?
#
loop_
_entity_poly.entity_id
_entity_poly.type
_entity_poly.pdbx_seq_one_letter_code
_entity_poly.pdbx_strand_id
1 'polypeptide(L)'
;MAELGELEVLFLLSFTEAPPSYVLAWLESRRISYRLSDETRRVIAEDEKAGSRVGIRTSLEATIRELEFRLESFSSRVDTLGEVFNITLLVAPVMLYSIGFFRPGVVQGTLPLLLVLNAVLVVLYRDLHPRVLSLPRSLKLATAPLLISVASVAVLLYRGVETALTVQAISCLPLAILAARVLKTVENELKENREILVRSLQSPGHVFRAVSPEALLAETALGLSRSIRLTVYFSSVWGIEDPSLLLLTYEKIHRFHGNLVRKGFTSAVLSLVTLFLLGFASAVVKSIFNRLPLESVVQWVPVEDPHGVQFSIDIYLLASVAVYSVGLSVLSTGSPAFTALWLPIASLAITLGSFFGGALLGGGNV
;
A
#
# COMPACT_ATOMS: atom_id res chain seq x y z
N MET A 1 16.03 -11.39 -2.79
CA MET A 1 17.09 -10.39 -2.53
C MET A 1 16.52 -9.01 -2.73
N ALA A 2 16.77 -8.08 -1.80
CA ALA A 2 16.46 -6.67 -1.97
C ALA A 2 17.52 -6.00 -2.86
N GLU A 3 17.05 -5.29 -3.88
CA GLU A 3 17.81 -4.42 -4.77
C GLU A 3 17.98 -3.05 -4.10
N LEU A 4 19.18 -2.46 -4.15
CA LEU A 4 19.43 -1.12 -3.62
C LEU A 4 18.96 -0.08 -4.63
N GLY A 5 18.05 0.80 -4.22
CA GLY A 5 17.67 1.97 -4.99
C GLY A 5 18.74 3.07 -4.95
N GLU A 6 18.46 4.16 -5.64
CA GLU A 6 19.39 5.28 -5.78
C GLU A 6 19.66 6.00 -4.46
N LEU A 7 18.63 6.18 -3.61
CA LEU A 7 18.80 6.70 -2.25
C LEU A 7 19.68 5.76 -1.42
N GLU A 8 19.43 4.45 -1.49
CA GLU A 8 20.17 3.45 -0.73
C GLU A 8 21.66 3.42 -1.10
N VAL A 9 22.00 3.59 -2.38
CA VAL A 9 23.39 3.67 -2.83
C VAL A 9 24.02 5.02 -2.46
N LEU A 10 23.31 6.14 -2.64
CA LEU A 10 23.80 7.47 -2.23
C LEU A 10 24.06 7.54 -0.72
N PHE A 11 23.16 6.98 0.09
CA PHE A 11 23.32 6.87 1.54
C PHE A 11 24.55 6.03 1.89
N LEU A 12 24.69 4.85 1.28
CA LEU A 12 25.87 4.00 1.47
C LEU A 12 27.17 4.74 1.13
N LEU A 13 27.22 5.41 -0.03
CA LEU A 13 28.41 6.10 -0.51
C LEU A 13 28.72 7.41 0.23
N SER A 14 27.76 8.06 0.91
CA SER A 14 27.99 9.34 1.59
C SER A 14 28.78 9.22 2.92
N PHE A 15 28.74 8.05 3.56
CA PHE A 15 29.16 7.84 4.96
C PHE A 15 30.21 6.72 5.16
N THR A 16 30.77 6.14 4.09
CA THR A 16 31.45 4.82 4.11
C THR A 16 32.98 4.83 4.16
N GLU A 17 33.61 5.97 3.87
CA GLU A 17 35.06 6.23 3.67
C GLU A 17 35.87 5.35 2.70
N ALA A 18 35.38 4.17 2.32
CA ALA A 18 35.86 3.36 1.20
C ALA A 18 35.62 4.07 -0.17
N PRO A 19 36.52 3.89 -1.17
CA PRO A 19 36.33 4.45 -2.52
C PRO A 19 35.03 3.98 -3.19
N PRO A 20 34.29 4.85 -3.91
CA PRO A 20 33.03 4.46 -4.53
C PRO A 20 33.14 3.28 -5.49
N SER A 21 34.16 3.24 -6.36
CA SER A 21 34.40 2.09 -7.25
C SER A 21 34.60 0.78 -6.49
N TYR A 22 35.32 0.81 -5.36
CA TYR A 22 35.52 -0.36 -4.50
C TYR A 22 34.20 -0.85 -3.89
N VAL A 23 33.38 0.06 -3.36
CA VAL A 23 32.08 -0.29 -2.77
C VAL A 23 31.16 -0.90 -3.83
N LEU A 24 31.07 -0.28 -5.02
CA LEU A 24 30.24 -0.78 -6.11
C LEU A 24 30.72 -2.16 -6.61
N ALA A 25 32.02 -2.34 -6.86
CA ALA A 25 32.59 -3.64 -7.24
C ALA A 25 32.40 -4.71 -6.14
N TRP A 26 32.44 -4.33 -4.86
CA TRP A 26 32.14 -5.23 -3.75
C TRP A 26 30.68 -5.68 -3.77
N LEU A 27 29.73 -4.77 -4.01
CA LEU A 27 28.30 -5.09 -4.16
C LEU A 27 28.08 -6.09 -5.31
N GLU A 28 28.69 -5.86 -6.47
CA GLU A 28 28.64 -6.76 -7.63
C GLU A 28 29.22 -8.14 -7.29
N SER A 29 30.39 -8.20 -6.64
CA SER A 29 31.02 -9.47 -6.22
C SER A 29 30.15 -10.29 -5.26
N ARG A 30 29.31 -9.62 -4.46
CA ARG A 30 28.35 -10.21 -3.51
C ARG A 30 26.97 -10.44 -4.14
N ARG A 31 26.80 -10.24 -5.45
CA ARG A 31 25.52 -10.35 -6.19
C ARG A 31 24.42 -9.45 -5.62
N ILE A 32 24.79 -8.28 -5.12
CA ILE A 32 23.85 -7.27 -4.61
C ILE A 32 23.51 -6.33 -5.76
N SER A 33 22.31 -6.48 -6.33
CA SER A 33 21.84 -5.59 -7.39
C SER A 33 21.56 -4.19 -6.86
N TYR A 34 21.87 -3.18 -7.67
CA TYR A 34 21.60 -1.78 -7.38
C TYR A 34 21.18 -1.00 -8.63
N ARG A 35 20.51 0.14 -8.44
CA ARG A 35 20.15 1.08 -9.51
C ARG A 35 20.68 2.48 -9.24
N LEU A 36 21.24 3.07 -10.28
CA LEU A 36 21.75 4.44 -10.33
C LEU A 36 21.39 5.02 -11.69
N SER A 37 20.91 6.26 -11.72
CA SER A 37 20.78 7.06 -12.93
C SER A 37 22.16 7.35 -13.56
N ASP A 38 22.17 7.69 -14.85
CA ASP A 38 23.39 8.09 -15.54
C ASP A 38 23.97 9.39 -14.97
N GLU A 39 23.13 10.26 -14.42
CA GLU A 39 23.54 11.49 -13.73
C GLU A 39 24.26 11.16 -12.41
N THR A 40 23.68 10.35 -11.54
CA THR A 40 24.34 9.95 -10.29
C THR A 40 25.62 9.13 -10.54
N ARG A 41 25.68 8.31 -11.61
CA ARG A 41 26.93 7.65 -12.03
C ARG A 41 28.04 8.64 -12.39
N ARG A 42 27.70 9.76 -13.06
CA ARG A 42 28.66 10.82 -13.38
C ARG A 42 29.15 11.53 -12.12
N VAL A 43 28.22 11.93 -11.24
CA VAL A 43 28.56 12.57 -9.96
C VAL A 43 29.52 11.70 -9.13
N ILE A 44 29.23 10.39 -9.00
CA ILE A 44 30.11 9.44 -8.30
C ILE A 44 31.50 9.39 -8.93
N ALA A 45 31.59 9.32 -10.26
CA ALA A 45 32.86 9.25 -10.98
C ALA A 45 33.66 10.57 -10.97
N GLU A 46 33.00 11.71 -10.82
CA GLU A 46 33.63 13.03 -10.66
C GLU A 46 34.16 13.23 -9.24
N ASP A 47 33.36 12.90 -8.22
CA ASP A 47 33.77 12.91 -6.81
C ASP A 47 34.96 11.96 -6.57
N GLU A 48 34.94 10.74 -7.12
CA GLU A 48 36.02 9.77 -6.99
C GLU A 48 37.32 10.25 -7.66
N LYS A 49 37.25 10.92 -8.82
CA LYS A 49 38.43 11.55 -9.47
C LYS A 49 38.96 12.74 -8.68
N ALA A 50 38.08 13.49 -8.02
CA ALA A 50 38.43 14.65 -7.21
C ALA A 50 38.92 14.27 -5.80
N GLY A 51 38.79 13.01 -5.37
CA GLY A 51 39.05 12.58 -3.99
C GLY A 51 38.06 13.17 -2.99
N SER A 52 36.83 13.47 -3.45
CA SER A 52 35.79 14.19 -2.71
C SER A 52 34.54 13.32 -2.52
N ARG A 53 33.64 13.76 -1.63
CA ARG A 53 32.28 13.21 -1.44
C ARG A 53 31.20 14.30 -1.53
N VAL A 54 31.56 15.51 -1.96
CA VAL A 54 30.68 16.68 -1.93
C VAL A 54 29.53 16.54 -2.92
N GLY A 55 29.77 16.01 -4.13
CA GLY A 55 28.74 15.72 -5.11
C GLY A 55 27.75 14.68 -4.60
N ILE A 56 28.24 13.54 -4.11
CA ILE A 56 27.42 12.44 -3.57
C ILE A 56 26.59 12.91 -2.37
N ARG A 57 27.17 13.70 -1.45
CA ARG A 57 26.44 14.30 -0.31
C ARG A 57 25.38 15.31 -0.77
N THR A 58 25.70 16.14 -1.75
CA THR A 58 24.73 17.09 -2.33
C THR A 58 23.56 16.37 -3.01
N SER A 59 23.84 15.30 -3.76
CA SER A 59 22.80 14.44 -4.35
C SER A 59 21.94 13.77 -3.28
N LEU A 60 22.55 13.22 -2.21
CA LEU A 60 21.80 12.64 -1.08
C LEU A 60 20.89 13.66 -0.41
N GLU A 61 21.40 14.86 -0.10
CA GLU A 61 20.61 15.95 0.47
C GLU A 61 19.46 16.37 -0.45
N ALA A 62 19.72 16.50 -1.75
CA ALA A 62 18.69 16.83 -2.74
C ALA A 62 17.59 15.75 -2.78
N THR A 63 17.95 14.45 -2.78
CA THR A 63 16.98 13.35 -2.73
C THR A 63 16.18 13.35 -1.41
N ILE A 64 16.81 13.69 -0.27
CA ILE A 64 16.11 13.80 1.02
C ILE A 64 15.14 14.98 1.04
N ARG A 65 15.54 16.15 0.52
CA ARG A 65 14.65 17.32 0.37
C ARG A 65 13.50 17.04 -0.59
N GLU A 66 13.75 16.30 -1.67
CA GLU A 66 12.70 15.88 -2.59
C GLU A 66 11.73 14.87 -1.92
N LEU A 67 12.23 13.95 -1.10
CA LEU A 67 11.42 13.04 -0.30
C LEU A 67 10.53 13.78 0.71
N GLU A 68 11.05 14.83 1.34
CA GLU A 68 10.34 15.71 2.26
C GLU A 68 9.18 16.44 1.53
N PHE A 69 9.48 17.08 0.39
CA PHE A 69 8.46 17.71 -0.47
C PHE A 69 7.42 16.70 -1.01
N ARG A 70 7.86 15.51 -1.44
CA ARG A 70 6.96 14.44 -1.90
C ARG A 70 6.07 13.92 -0.77
N LEU A 71 6.54 13.87 0.47
CA LEU A 71 5.75 13.46 1.63
C LEU A 71 4.71 14.53 2.01
N GLU A 72 5.05 15.80 1.94
CA GLU A 72 4.12 16.93 2.16
C GLU A 72 3.04 16.98 1.06
N SER A 73 3.45 16.81 -0.20
CA SER A 73 2.56 16.67 -1.36
C SER A 73 1.67 15.42 -1.26
N PHE A 74 2.20 14.28 -0.83
CA PHE A 74 1.44 13.06 -0.55
C PHE A 74 0.42 13.31 0.58
N SER A 75 0.81 13.99 1.66
CA SER A 75 -0.07 14.35 2.77
C SER A 75 -1.31 15.11 2.28
N SER A 76 -1.13 16.18 1.50
CA SER A 76 -2.25 16.95 0.94
C SER A 76 -3.09 16.13 -0.04
N ARG A 77 -2.46 15.39 -0.95
CA ARG A 77 -3.18 14.64 -2.00
C ARG A 77 -3.94 13.43 -1.48
N VAL A 78 -3.48 12.78 -0.41
CA VAL A 78 -4.20 11.67 0.25
C VAL A 78 -5.53 12.15 0.83
N ASP A 79 -5.58 13.35 1.39
CA ASP A 79 -6.81 13.89 1.96
C ASP A 79 -7.82 14.21 0.84
N THR A 80 -7.40 14.98 -0.18
CA THR A 80 -8.26 15.32 -1.34
C THR A 80 -8.72 14.08 -2.11
N LEU A 81 -7.83 13.13 -2.39
CA LEU A 81 -8.24 11.91 -3.09
C LEU A 81 -9.09 11.00 -2.19
N GLY A 82 -8.93 11.05 -0.87
CA GLY A 82 -9.79 10.33 0.08
C GLY A 82 -11.24 10.82 0.02
N GLU A 83 -11.44 12.13 -0.10
CA GLU A 83 -12.75 12.75 -0.37
C GLU A 83 -13.32 12.27 -1.71
N VAL A 84 -12.53 12.34 -2.79
CA VAL A 84 -12.95 11.85 -4.12
C VAL A 84 -13.35 10.37 -4.04
N PHE A 85 -12.56 9.54 -3.36
CA PHE A 85 -12.81 8.10 -3.19
C PHE A 85 -14.08 7.83 -2.41
N ASN A 86 -14.40 8.63 -1.37
CA ASN A 86 -15.67 8.55 -0.65
C ASN A 86 -16.86 8.95 -1.54
N ILE A 87 -16.71 9.98 -2.38
CA ILE A 87 -17.74 10.40 -3.33
C ILE A 87 -18.01 9.29 -4.36
N THR A 88 -16.96 8.69 -4.94
CA THR A 88 -17.08 7.67 -5.99
C THR A 88 -17.37 6.25 -5.49
N LEU A 89 -17.14 5.95 -4.20
CA LEU A 89 -17.47 4.67 -3.53
C LEU A 89 -18.87 4.65 -2.93
N LEU A 90 -19.30 5.74 -2.31
CA LEU A 90 -20.51 5.76 -1.49
C LEU A 90 -21.55 6.69 -2.06
N VAL A 91 -21.22 7.98 -2.23
CA VAL A 91 -22.21 9.00 -2.59
C VAL A 91 -22.79 8.74 -3.98
N ALA A 92 -21.94 8.55 -4.99
CA ALA A 92 -22.39 8.34 -6.37
C ALA A 92 -23.17 7.00 -6.55
N PRO A 93 -22.72 5.84 -6.03
CA PRO A 93 -23.52 4.62 -6.06
C PRO A 93 -24.86 4.74 -5.34
N VAL A 94 -24.91 5.35 -4.14
CA VAL A 94 -26.18 5.53 -3.41
C VAL A 94 -27.13 6.48 -4.14
N MET A 95 -26.62 7.54 -4.78
CA MET A 95 -27.43 8.40 -5.66
C MET A 95 -27.95 7.63 -6.89
N LEU A 96 -27.13 6.79 -7.51
CA LEU A 96 -27.56 5.93 -8.63
C LEU A 96 -28.61 4.90 -8.19
N TYR A 97 -28.50 4.33 -6.99
CA TYR A 97 -29.51 3.40 -6.47
C TYR A 97 -30.90 4.05 -6.38
N SER A 98 -30.97 5.31 -5.95
CA SER A 98 -32.22 6.10 -5.97
C SER A 98 -32.78 6.31 -7.38
N ILE A 99 -31.91 6.48 -8.39
CA ILE A 99 -32.31 6.57 -9.81
C ILE A 99 -32.75 5.20 -10.36
N GLY A 100 -32.18 4.10 -9.83
CA GLY A 100 -32.45 2.73 -10.27
C GLY A 100 -33.90 2.28 -10.12
N PHE A 101 -34.65 2.87 -9.19
CA PHE A 101 -36.10 2.66 -9.07
C PHE A 101 -36.89 3.17 -10.28
N PHE A 102 -36.36 4.16 -11.01
CA PHE A 102 -37.04 4.82 -12.12
C PHE A 102 -36.41 4.52 -13.49
N ARG A 103 -35.11 4.25 -13.54
CA ARG A 103 -34.33 4.00 -14.76
C ARG A 103 -33.27 2.90 -14.54
N PRO A 104 -33.68 1.63 -14.42
CA PRO A 104 -32.78 0.49 -14.16
C PRO A 104 -31.61 0.39 -15.14
N GLY A 105 -31.83 0.51 -16.47
CA GLY A 105 -30.76 0.49 -17.46
C GLY A 105 -29.65 1.55 -17.28
N VAL A 106 -29.97 2.71 -16.68
CA VAL A 106 -28.96 3.74 -16.36
C VAL A 106 -28.01 3.26 -15.26
N VAL A 107 -28.52 2.55 -14.25
CA VAL A 107 -27.70 2.00 -13.16
C VAL A 107 -26.80 0.88 -13.68
N GLN A 108 -27.35 -0.01 -14.52
CA GLN A 108 -26.59 -1.11 -15.13
C GLN A 108 -25.41 -0.59 -15.98
N GLY A 109 -25.61 0.50 -16.74
CA GLY A 109 -24.53 1.12 -17.53
C GLY A 109 -23.53 1.96 -16.71
N THR A 110 -23.98 2.61 -15.63
CA THR A 110 -23.16 3.60 -14.90
C THR A 110 -22.33 2.98 -13.76
N LEU A 111 -22.79 1.92 -13.09
CA LEU A 111 -22.00 1.27 -12.02
C LEU A 111 -20.66 0.70 -12.52
N PRO A 112 -20.56 0.03 -13.69
CA PRO A 112 -19.27 -0.38 -14.24
C PRO A 112 -18.35 0.81 -14.56
N LEU A 113 -18.92 1.93 -15.03
CA LEU A 113 -18.16 3.12 -15.38
C LEU A 113 -17.59 3.82 -14.14
N LEU A 114 -18.34 3.85 -13.03
CA LEU A 114 -17.82 4.23 -11.72
C LEU A 114 -16.71 3.27 -11.25
N LEU A 115 -16.85 1.97 -11.46
CA LEU A 115 -15.80 1.01 -11.08
C LEU A 115 -14.49 1.25 -11.85
N VAL A 116 -14.59 1.52 -13.15
CA VAL A 116 -13.43 1.90 -13.99
C VAL A 116 -12.80 3.20 -13.49
N LEU A 117 -13.59 4.23 -13.19
CA LEU A 117 -13.09 5.49 -12.61
C LEU A 117 -12.33 5.24 -11.30
N ASN A 118 -12.87 4.40 -10.42
CA ASN A 118 -12.22 4.02 -9.17
C ASN A 118 -10.92 3.23 -9.37
N ALA A 119 -10.87 2.33 -10.35
CA ALA A 119 -9.63 1.64 -10.72
C ALA A 119 -8.57 2.62 -11.25
N VAL A 120 -8.96 3.63 -12.04
CA VAL A 120 -8.06 4.70 -12.51
C VAL A 120 -7.54 5.54 -11.34
N LEU A 121 -8.39 5.90 -10.37
CA LEU A 121 -7.95 6.60 -9.15
C LEU A 121 -6.91 5.78 -8.38
N VAL A 122 -7.09 4.46 -8.23
CA VAL A 122 -6.10 3.56 -7.59
C VAL A 122 -4.76 3.54 -8.32
N VAL A 123 -4.75 3.63 -9.66
CA VAL A 123 -3.51 3.78 -10.44
C VAL A 123 -2.83 5.13 -10.16
N LEU A 124 -3.60 6.23 -10.13
CA LEU A 124 -3.05 7.55 -9.80
C LEU A 124 -2.43 7.60 -8.40
N TYR A 125 -3.10 7.02 -7.39
CA TYR A 125 -2.57 6.87 -6.03
C TYR A 125 -1.21 6.16 -5.98
N ARG A 126 -1.00 5.15 -6.83
CA ARG A 126 0.26 4.38 -6.87
C ARG A 126 1.47 5.22 -7.26
N ASP A 127 1.27 6.23 -8.08
CA ASP A 127 2.34 7.13 -8.50
C ASP A 127 2.56 8.31 -7.54
N LEU A 128 1.66 8.52 -6.57
CA LEU A 128 1.84 9.47 -5.48
C LEU A 128 2.68 8.93 -4.31
N HIS A 129 2.59 7.63 -4.02
CA HIS A 129 3.39 7.06 -2.92
C HIS A 129 4.89 7.11 -3.27
N PRO A 130 5.76 7.66 -2.39
CA PRO A 130 7.20 7.67 -2.61
C PRO A 130 7.73 6.24 -2.84
N ARG A 131 8.17 5.96 -4.07
CA ARG A 131 8.61 4.61 -4.48
C ARG A 131 9.81 4.11 -3.65
N VAL A 132 10.64 5.04 -3.19
CA VAL A 132 11.82 4.82 -2.33
C VAL A 132 11.46 4.28 -0.94
N LEU A 133 10.21 4.49 -0.49
CA LEU A 133 9.68 3.97 0.78
C LEU A 133 8.66 2.83 0.57
N SER A 134 8.53 2.29 -0.64
CA SER A 134 7.55 1.22 -0.92
C SER A 134 8.03 -0.14 -0.41
N LEU A 135 7.16 -0.84 0.34
CA LEU A 135 7.46 -2.17 0.88
C LEU A 135 7.70 -3.22 -0.23
N PRO A 136 8.50 -4.27 0.04
CA PRO A 136 8.95 -5.23 -0.98
C PRO A 136 7.82 -5.81 -1.84
N ARG A 137 8.03 -5.80 -3.16
CA ARG A 137 7.04 -6.24 -4.15
C ARG A 137 7.11 -7.74 -4.38
N SER A 138 6.31 -8.51 -3.65
CA SER A 138 6.05 -9.91 -3.98
C SER A 138 4.94 -10.00 -5.04
N LEU A 139 5.29 -10.40 -6.26
CA LEU A 139 4.34 -10.63 -7.35
C LEU A 139 3.22 -11.61 -6.92
N LYS A 140 3.57 -12.69 -6.21
CA LYS A 140 2.59 -13.68 -5.72
C LYS A 140 1.59 -13.08 -4.74
N LEU A 141 2.04 -12.22 -3.81
CA LEU A 141 1.14 -11.56 -2.85
C LEU A 141 0.31 -10.44 -3.50
N ALA A 142 0.76 -9.88 -4.63
CA ALA A 142 0.00 -8.89 -5.39
C ALA A 142 -1.08 -9.52 -6.29
N THR A 143 -0.80 -10.67 -6.95
CA THR A 143 -1.74 -11.27 -7.91
C THR A 143 -2.71 -12.27 -7.31
N ALA A 144 -2.31 -13.04 -6.29
CA ALA A 144 -3.19 -14.06 -5.69
C ALA A 144 -4.50 -13.49 -5.10
N PRO A 145 -4.53 -12.33 -4.41
CA PRO A 145 -5.79 -11.72 -3.94
C PRO A 145 -6.75 -11.33 -5.07
N LEU A 146 -6.21 -10.92 -6.23
CA LEU A 146 -7.01 -10.61 -7.41
C LEU A 146 -7.62 -11.87 -8.03
N LEU A 147 -6.85 -12.96 -8.11
CA LEU A 147 -7.36 -14.26 -8.58
C LEU A 147 -8.47 -14.80 -7.66
N ILE A 148 -8.32 -14.67 -6.34
CA ILE A 148 -9.38 -15.01 -5.36
C ILE A 148 -10.63 -14.16 -5.59
N SER A 149 -10.47 -12.87 -5.89
CA SER A 149 -11.58 -11.95 -6.17
C SER A 149 -12.29 -12.27 -7.49
N VAL A 150 -11.57 -12.71 -8.52
CA VAL A 150 -12.18 -13.20 -9.77
C VAL A 150 -12.91 -14.53 -9.53
N ALA A 151 -12.34 -15.44 -8.74
CA ALA A 151 -12.97 -16.70 -8.38
C ALA A 151 -14.26 -16.51 -7.55
N SER A 152 -14.34 -15.48 -6.70
CA SER A 152 -15.56 -15.18 -5.94
C SER A 152 -16.72 -14.68 -6.84
N VAL A 153 -16.47 -14.18 -8.05
CA VAL A 153 -17.52 -13.91 -9.05
C VAL A 153 -18.26 -15.19 -9.44
N ALA A 154 -17.55 -16.32 -9.56
CA ALA A 154 -18.20 -17.60 -9.82
C ALA A 154 -19.09 -18.03 -8.64
N VAL A 155 -18.67 -17.77 -7.40
CA VAL A 155 -19.48 -18.05 -6.19
C VAL A 155 -20.74 -17.18 -6.16
N LEU A 156 -20.63 -15.91 -6.53
CA LEU A 156 -21.78 -14.98 -6.63
C LEU A 156 -22.90 -15.55 -7.51
N LEU A 157 -22.55 -16.10 -8.69
CA LEU A 157 -23.50 -16.67 -9.65
C LEU A 157 -24.32 -17.86 -9.10
N TYR A 158 -23.81 -18.58 -8.09
CA TYR A 158 -24.48 -19.78 -7.55
C TYR A 158 -25.02 -19.61 -6.12
N ARG A 159 -24.48 -18.68 -5.32
CA ARG A 159 -24.73 -18.59 -3.87
C ARG A 159 -24.91 -17.16 -3.33
N GLY A 160 -24.96 -16.15 -4.20
CA GLY A 160 -25.18 -14.75 -3.81
C GLY A 160 -23.96 -14.06 -3.21
N VAL A 161 -24.07 -12.73 -3.02
CA VAL A 161 -22.94 -11.85 -2.68
C VAL A 161 -22.33 -12.12 -1.30
N GLU A 162 -23.15 -12.43 -0.30
CA GLU A 162 -22.67 -12.65 1.09
C GLU A 162 -21.78 -13.90 1.17
N THR A 163 -22.18 -14.98 0.49
CA THR A 163 -21.35 -16.18 0.34
C THR A 163 -20.06 -15.88 -0.42
N ALA A 164 -20.14 -15.11 -1.51
CA ALA A 164 -18.97 -14.74 -2.32
C ALA A 164 -17.95 -13.92 -1.52
N LEU A 165 -18.39 -12.91 -0.77
CA LEU A 165 -17.57 -12.08 0.12
C LEU A 165 -16.97 -12.91 1.27
N THR A 166 -17.74 -13.82 1.86
CA THR A 166 -17.27 -14.71 2.93
C THR A 166 -16.18 -15.66 2.43
N VAL A 167 -16.37 -16.27 1.26
CA VAL A 167 -15.35 -17.12 0.61
C VAL A 167 -14.11 -16.30 0.26
N GLN A 168 -14.27 -15.09 -0.30
CA GLN A 168 -13.16 -14.18 -0.59
C GLN A 168 -12.33 -13.86 0.67
N ALA A 169 -12.98 -13.56 1.79
CA ALA A 169 -12.32 -13.30 3.06
C ALA A 169 -11.54 -14.51 3.59
N ILE A 170 -12.19 -15.68 3.67
CA ILE A 170 -11.58 -16.92 4.20
C ILE A 170 -10.43 -17.38 3.31
N SER A 171 -10.61 -17.38 1.98
CA SER A 171 -9.57 -17.80 1.03
C SER A 171 -8.36 -16.86 1.01
N CYS A 172 -8.52 -15.57 1.34
CA CYS A 172 -7.42 -14.62 1.41
C CYS A 172 -6.69 -14.63 2.76
N LEU A 173 -7.30 -15.14 3.84
CA LEU A 173 -6.74 -15.11 5.19
C LEU A 173 -5.30 -15.69 5.32
N PRO A 174 -4.91 -16.80 4.65
CA PRO A 174 -3.53 -17.28 4.69
C PRO A 174 -2.53 -16.29 4.08
N LEU A 175 -2.94 -15.57 3.02
CA LEU A 175 -2.12 -14.53 2.38
C LEU A 175 -2.02 -13.29 3.28
N ALA A 176 -3.10 -12.94 3.97
CA ALA A 176 -3.12 -11.85 4.96
C ALA A 176 -2.10 -12.12 6.10
N ILE A 177 -2.06 -13.35 6.62
CA ILE A 177 -1.08 -13.77 7.64
C ILE A 177 0.35 -13.66 7.12
N LEU A 178 0.61 -14.06 5.87
CA LEU A 178 1.93 -13.91 5.24
C LEU A 178 2.31 -12.42 5.07
N ALA A 179 1.39 -11.56 4.62
CA ALA A 179 1.62 -10.12 4.50
C ALA A 179 1.88 -9.47 5.86
N ALA A 180 1.11 -9.82 6.90
CA ALA A 180 1.32 -9.33 8.27
C ALA A 180 2.68 -9.77 8.85
N ARG A 181 3.15 -11.00 8.55
CA ARG A 181 4.50 -11.46 8.91
C ARG A 181 5.58 -10.62 8.24
N VAL A 182 5.46 -10.34 6.94
CA VAL A 182 6.40 -9.46 6.22
C VAL A 182 6.44 -8.06 6.83
N LEU A 183 5.28 -7.48 7.15
CA LEU A 183 5.21 -6.16 7.81
C LEU A 183 5.92 -6.17 9.18
N LYS A 184 5.72 -7.21 9.99
CA LYS A 184 6.39 -7.38 11.29
C LYS A 184 7.91 -7.57 11.14
N THR A 185 8.36 -8.32 10.13
CA THR A 185 9.81 -8.45 9.83
C THR A 185 10.41 -7.09 9.50
N VAL A 186 9.75 -6.30 8.65
CA VAL A 186 10.20 -4.93 8.30
C VAL A 186 10.25 -4.02 9.53
N GLU A 187 9.22 -4.04 10.38
CA GLU A 187 9.21 -3.24 11.62
C GLU A 187 10.35 -3.64 12.58
N ASN A 188 10.63 -4.94 12.70
CA ASN A 188 11.74 -5.46 13.49
C ASN A 188 13.10 -5.05 12.91
N GLU A 189 13.30 -5.14 11.59
CA GLU A 189 14.53 -4.69 10.93
C GLU A 189 14.81 -3.21 11.20
N LEU A 190 13.80 -2.34 11.10
CA LEU A 190 13.95 -0.90 11.37
C LEU A 190 14.35 -0.61 12.83
N LYS A 191 13.82 -1.38 13.79
CA LYS A 191 14.23 -1.30 15.21
C LYS A 191 15.67 -1.79 15.40
N GLU A 192 16.01 -2.95 14.82
CA GLU A 192 17.35 -3.54 14.89
C GLU A 192 18.41 -2.60 14.27
N ASN A 193 18.13 -1.97 13.12
CA ASN A 193 19.04 -0.99 12.51
C ASN A 193 19.28 0.22 13.43
N ARG A 194 18.26 0.67 14.17
CA ARG A 194 18.41 1.75 15.15
C ARG A 194 19.30 1.32 16.31
N GLU A 195 19.13 0.10 16.82
CA GLU A 195 20.01 -0.45 17.85
C GLU A 195 21.45 -0.61 17.36
N ILE A 196 21.65 -1.11 16.13
CA ILE A 196 22.96 -1.22 15.49
C ILE A 196 23.67 0.14 15.44
N LEU A 197 22.97 1.19 14.96
CA LEU A 197 23.53 2.54 14.87
C LEU A 197 23.87 3.12 16.26
N VAL A 198 23.01 2.94 17.25
CA VAL A 198 23.26 3.39 18.63
C VAL A 198 24.46 2.66 19.25
N ARG A 199 24.57 1.34 19.06
CA ARG A 199 25.73 0.55 19.53
C ARG A 199 27.02 0.95 18.81
N SER A 200 26.95 1.25 17.51
CA SER A 200 28.09 1.73 16.72
C SER A 200 28.61 3.08 17.23
N LEU A 201 27.69 4.00 17.57
CA LEU A 201 28.00 5.29 18.19
C LEU A 201 28.62 5.16 19.59
N GLN A 202 28.20 4.16 20.37
CA GLN A 202 28.74 3.86 21.70
C GLN A 202 30.10 3.15 21.66
N SER A 203 30.61 2.76 20.50
CA SER A 203 31.88 2.04 20.33
C SER A 203 32.67 2.51 19.10
N PRO A 204 33.02 3.82 19.03
CA PRO A 204 33.79 4.36 17.91
C PRO A 204 35.14 3.63 17.77
N GLY A 205 35.48 3.21 16.56
CA GLY A 205 36.69 2.43 16.25
C GLY A 205 36.65 0.94 16.61
N HIS A 206 35.61 0.45 17.31
CA HIS A 206 35.48 -0.95 17.72
C HIS A 206 34.08 -1.53 17.44
N VAL A 207 33.41 -1.05 16.40
CA VAL A 207 32.03 -1.44 16.05
C VAL A 207 31.85 -2.97 15.94
N PHE A 208 32.83 -3.70 15.38
CA PHE A 208 32.79 -5.17 15.31
C PHE A 208 32.82 -5.91 16.67
N ARG A 209 33.15 -5.23 17.79
CA ARG A 209 32.98 -5.77 19.15
C ARG A 209 31.55 -5.57 19.68
N ALA A 210 30.83 -4.58 19.19
CA ALA A 210 29.47 -4.24 19.62
C ALA A 210 28.38 -4.84 18.71
N VAL A 211 28.69 -5.08 17.44
CA VAL A 211 27.81 -5.65 16.41
C VAL A 211 28.61 -6.63 15.55
N SER A 212 28.15 -7.86 15.38
CA SER A 212 28.89 -8.86 14.60
C SER A 212 28.90 -8.52 13.10
N PRO A 213 29.98 -8.81 12.35
CA PRO A 213 30.02 -8.65 10.90
C PRO A 213 28.88 -9.40 10.20
N GLU A 214 28.50 -10.57 10.71
CA GLU A 214 27.41 -11.40 10.19
C GLU A 214 26.05 -10.71 10.29
N ALA A 215 25.75 -10.01 11.40
CA ALA A 215 24.51 -9.26 11.56
C ALA A 215 24.42 -8.06 10.61
N LEU A 216 25.57 -7.48 10.24
CA LEU A 216 25.68 -6.38 9.27
C LEU A 216 25.60 -6.87 7.81
N LEU A 217 26.02 -8.11 7.55
CA LEU A 217 25.98 -8.73 6.22
C LEU A 217 24.69 -9.53 5.95
N ALA A 218 23.82 -9.67 6.95
CA ALA A 218 22.55 -10.39 6.86
C ALA A 218 21.64 -9.88 5.73
N GLU A 219 20.87 -10.79 5.12
CA GLU A 219 19.82 -10.38 4.18
C GLU A 219 18.70 -9.63 4.92
N THR A 220 18.18 -8.60 4.28
CA THR A 220 17.12 -7.72 4.79
C THR A 220 16.04 -7.52 3.73
N ALA A 221 14.81 -7.29 4.19
CA ALA A 221 13.63 -7.10 3.36
C ALA A 221 13.56 -5.68 2.76
N LEU A 222 14.13 -4.68 3.42
CA LEU A 222 14.25 -3.31 2.92
C LEU A 222 15.66 -3.00 2.38
N GLY A 223 15.71 -2.32 1.23
CA GLY A 223 16.94 -1.75 0.69
C GLY A 223 17.61 -0.77 1.67
N LEU A 224 16.82 0.10 2.32
CA LEU A 224 17.31 1.03 3.34
C LEU A 224 17.96 0.30 4.52
N SER A 225 17.34 -0.78 5.05
CA SER A 225 17.95 -1.62 6.09
C SER A 225 19.31 -2.15 5.65
N ARG A 226 19.38 -2.67 4.43
CA ARG A 226 20.62 -3.19 3.85
C ARG A 226 21.69 -2.11 3.73
N SER A 227 21.33 -0.93 3.21
CA SER A 227 22.23 0.21 3.06
C SER A 227 22.85 0.63 4.39
N ILE A 228 22.05 0.78 5.45
CA ILE A 228 22.53 1.14 6.79
C ILE A 228 23.52 0.12 7.31
N ARG A 229 23.18 -1.17 7.27
CA ARG A 229 24.05 -2.24 7.77
C ARG A 229 25.35 -2.34 6.98
N LEU A 230 25.29 -2.19 5.65
CA LEU A 230 26.48 -2.12 4.80
C LEU A 230 27.32 -0.88 5.06
N THR A 231 26.71 0.28 5.32
CA THR A 231 27.42 1.51 5.71
C THR A 231 28.20 1.25 6.98
N VAL A 232 27.53 0.80 8.05
CA VAL A 232 28.17 0.45 9.32
C VAL A 232 29.26 -0.60 9.12
N TYR A 233 29.06 -1.61 8.27
CA TYR A 233 30.10 -2.60 7.93
C TYR A 233 31.33 -1.97 7.29
N PHE A 234 31.19 -1.20 6.20
CA PHE A 234 32.33 -0.59 5.54
C PHE A 234 33.01 0.45 6.43
N SER A 235 32.24 1.25 7.18
CA SER A 235 32.79 2.21 8.14
C SER A 235 33.54 1.54 9.30
N SER A 236 33.21 0.28 9.62
CA SER A 236 33.98 -0.54 10.58
C SER A 236 35.32 -1.05 10.01
N VAL A 237 35.48 -1.07 8.69
CA VAL A 237 36.69 -1.51 7.98
C VAL A 237 37.58 -0.31 7.57
N TRP A 238 36.96 0.80 7.14
CA TRP A 238 37.63 1.96 6.54
C TRP A 238 37.62 3.22 7.42
N GLY A 239 36.88 3.21 8.53
CA GLY A 239 36.63 4.40 9.34
C GLY A 239 35.33 5.12 8.96
N ILE A 240 34.94 6.11 9.75
CA ILE A 240 33.76 6.94 9.52
C ILE A 240 34.15 8.40 9.79
N GLU A 241 33.73 9.33 8.93
CA GLU A 241 33.96 10.76 9.19
C GLU A 241 33.10 11.26 10.37
N ASP A 242 31.79 10.95 10.36
CA ASP A 242 30.88 11.33 11.44
C ASP A 242 29.74 10.29 11.60
N PRO A 243 29.73 9.48 12.67
CA PRO A 243 28.67 8.50 12.91
C PRO A 243 27.37 9.14 13.43
N SER A 244 27.41 10.39 13.90
CA SER A 244 26.24 11.10 14.43
C SER A 244 25.35 11.60 13.28
N LEU A 245 25.95 12.10 12.19
CA LEU A 245 25.23 12.44 10.97
C LEU A 245 24.54 11.22 10.34
N LEU A 246 25.18 10.05 10.38
CA LEU A 246 24.57 8.79 9.92
C LEU A 246 23.29 8.46 10.70
N LEU A 247 23.32 8.53 12.05
CA LEU A 247 22.14 8.31 12.88
C LEU A 247 21.06 9.37 12.65
N LEU A 248 21.43 10.66 12.58
CA LEU A 248 20.48 11.75 12.38
C LEU A 248 19.75 11.63 11.04
N THR A 249 20.49 11.32 9.96
CA THR A 249 19.91 11.10 8.63
C THR A 249 19.02 9.85 8.63
N TYR A 250 19.43 8.76 9.28
CA TYR A 250 18.58 7.59 9.45
C TYR A 250 17.29 7.92 10.22
N GLU A 251 17.37 8.61 11.36
CA GLU A 251 16.19 8.96 12.13
C GLU A 251 15.25 9.89 11.36
N LYS A 252 15.77 10.81 10.52
CA LYS A 252 14.93 11.63 9.63
C LYS A 252 14.14 10.76 8.64
N ILE A 253 14.82 9.85 7.93
CA ILE A 253 14.18 8.92 6.97
C ILE A 253 13.20 7.97 7.68
N HIS A 254 13.55 7.44 8.85
CA HIS A 254 12.69 6.57 9.66
C HIS A 254 11.43 7.29 10.14
N ARG A 255 11.53 8.54 10.59
CA ARG A 255 10.37 9.37 10.95
C ARG A 255 9.47 9.65 9.75
N PHE A 256 10.03 9.92 8.57
CA PHE A 256 9.26 10.06 7.33
C PHE A 256 8.48 8.78 6.99
N HIS A 257 9.14 7.62 6.99
CA HIS A 257 8.47 6.34 6.77
C HIS A 257 7.34 6.10 7.79
N GLY A 258 7.62 6.29 9.08
CA GLY A 258 6.62 6.11 10.15
C GLY A 258 5.40 7.05 10.01
N ASN A 259 5.63 8.33 9.70
CA ASN A 259 4.55 9.29 9.48
C ASN A 259 3.70 8.93 8.25
N LEU A 260 4.35 8.53 7.15
CA LEU A 260 3.69 8.17 5.91
C LEU A 260 2.82 6.91 6.07
N VAL A 261 3.39 5.84 6.64
CA VAL A 261 2.67 4.60 6.95
C VAL A 261 1.50 4.90 7.90
N ARG A 262 1.72 5.69 8.97
CA ARG A 262 0.64 6.05 9.91
C ARG A 262 -0.49 6.81 9.22
N LYS A 263 -0.21 7.82 8.37
CA LYS A 263 -1.26 8.55 7.66
C LYS A 263 -1.99 7.66 6.66
N GLY A 264 -1.26 6.84 5.90
CA GLY A 264 -1.82 5.87 4.96
C GLY A 264 -2.74 4.84 5.64
N PHE A 265 -2.32 4.26 6.77
CA PHE A 265 -3.16 3.36 7.57
C PHE A 265 -4.39 4.06 8.16
N THR A 266 -4.27 5.28 8.70
CA THR A 266 -5.43 6.03 9.23
C THR A 266 -6.46 6.31 8.13
N SER A 267 -6.02 6.79 6.96
CA SER A 267 -6.88 6.99 5.80
C SER A 267 -7.54 5.68 5.35
N ALA A 268 -6.78 4.59 5.28
CA ALA A 268 -7.31 3.28 4.90
C ALA A 268 -8.36 2.73 5.90
N VAL A 269 -8.17 2.94 7.21
CA VAL A 269 -9.15 2.57 8.24
C VAL A 269 -10.43 3.39 8.12
N LEU A 270 -10.34 4.69 7.83
CA LEU A 270 -11.52 5.53 7.57
C LEU A 270 -12.29 5.03 6.33
N SER A 271 -11.59 4.62 5.26
CA SER A 271 -12.22 4.04 4.07
C SER A 271 -12.94 2.69 4.32
N LEU A 272 -12.59 1.93 5.36
CA LEU A 272 -13.36 0.74 5.76
C LEU A 272 -14.75 1.11 6.27
N VAL A 273 -14.92 2.28 6.91
CA VAL A 273 -16.24 2.80 7.32
C VAL A 273 -17.08 3.10 6.08
N THR A 274 -16.47 3.66 5.03
CA THR A 274 -17.14 3.91 3.74
C THR A 274 -17.60 2.62 3.06
N LEU A 275 -16.77 1.57 3.08
CA LEU A 275 -17.15 0.23 2.58
C LEU A 275 -18.30 -0.40 3.39
N PHE A 276 -18.26 -0.27 4.72
CA PHE A 276 -19.37 -0.68 5.60
C PHE A 276 -20.67 0.05 5.26
N LEU A 277 -20.62 1.38 5.13
CA LEU A 277 -21.78 2.20 4.76
C LEU A 277 -22.32 1.87 3.36
N LEU A 278 -21.46 1.52 2.41
CA LEU A 278 -21.88 1.05 1.08
C LEU A 278 -22.62 -0.28 1.17
N GLY A 279 -22.10 -1.26 1.92
CA GLY A 279 -22.77 -2.54 2.15
C GLY A 279 -24.14 -2.35 2.81
N PHE A 280 -24.19 -1.49 3.84
CA PHE A 280 -25.42 -1.10 4.52
C PHE A 280 -26.45 -0.48 3.57
N ALA A 281 -26.08 0.56 2.83
CA ALA A 281 -26.98 1.25 1.91
C ALA A 281 -27.46 0.32 0.78
N SER A 282 -26.59 -0.54 0.26
CA SER A 282 -26.93 -1.53 -0.77
C SER A 282 -27.94 -2.57 -0.26
N ALA A 283 -27.82 -3.02 0.99
CA ALA A 283 -28.77 -3.95 1.58
C ALA A 283 -30.13 -3.29 1.88
N VAL A 284 -30.13 -2.05 2.39
CA VAL A 284 -31.35 -1.25 2.57
C VAL A 284 -32.09 -1.10 1.23
N VAL A 285 -31.39 -0.70 0.17
CA VAL A 285 -31.95 -0.56 -1.19
C VAL A 285 -32.54 -1.87 -1.71
N LYS A 286 -31.81 -3.00 -1.61
CA LYS A 286 -32.33 -4.32 -2.01
C LYS A 286 -33.56 -4.73 -1.21
N SER A 287 -33.58 -4.47 0.09
CA SER A 287 -34.74 -4.74 0.95
C SER A 287 -35.97 -3.91 0.55
N ILE A 288 -35.78 -2.67 0.11
CA ILE A 288 -36.85 -1.84 -0.46
C ILE A 288 -37.35 -2.44 -1.78
N PHE A 289 -36.46 -2.79 -2.72
CA PHE A 289 -36.85 -3.46 -3.97
C PHE A 289 -37.62 -4.77 -3.75
N ASN A 290 -37.25 -5.57 -2.75
CA ASN A 290 -37.90 -6.84 -2.41
C ASN A 290 -39.24 -6.68 -1.67
N ARG A 291 -39.57 -5.49 -1.18
CA ARG A 291 -40.79 -5.22 -0.38
C ARG A 291 -41.81 -4.34 -1.07
N LEU A 292 -41.40 -3.54 -2.05
CA LEU A 292 -42.34 -2.78 -2.86
C LEU A 292 -43.15 -3.76 -3.73
N PRO A 293 -44.50 -3.71 -3.69
CA PRO A 293 -45.32 -4.46 -4.63
C PRO A 293 -45.15 -3.86 -6.02
N LEU A 294 -44.19 -4.41 -6.78
CA LEU A 294 -43.78 -3.94 -8.11
C LEU A 294 -44.96 -3.73 -9.05
N GLU A 295 -45.97 -4.61 -9.01
CA GLU A 295 -47.20 -4.49 -9.82
C GLU A 295 -47.95 -3.16 -9.62
N SER A 296 -47.89 -2.56 -8.43
CA SER A 296 -48.51 -1.26 -8.13
C SER A 296 -47.65 -0.06 -8.54
N VAL A 297 -46.33 -0.24 -8.61
CA VAL A 297 -45.37 0.80 -9.04
C VAL A 297 -45.28 0.85 -10.57
N VAL A 298 -45.38 -0.32 -11.22
CA VAL A 298 -45.39 -0.48 -12.69
C VAL A 298 -46.54 0.26 -13.36
N GLN A 299 -47.65 0.53 -12.65
CA GLN A 299 -48.75 1.35 -13.18
C GLN A 299 -48.37 2.83 -13.41
N TRP A 300 -47.27 3.32 -12.83
CA TRP A 300 -46.84 4.73 -12.90
C TRP A 300 -45.51 4.93 -13.62
N VAL A 301 -44.66 3.90 -13.70
CA VAL A 301 -43.35 3.93 -14.35
C VAL A 301 -43.08 2.57 -15.00
N PRO A 302 -42.58 2.49 -16.25
CA PRO A 302 -42.12 1.22 -16.83
C PRO A 302 -40.85 0.74 -16.12
N VAL A 303 -41.01 -0.10 -15.10
CA VAL A 303 -39.89 -0.73 -14.38
C VAL A 303 -39.41 -1.94 -15.18
N GLU A 304 -38.23 -1.83 -15.81
CA GLU A 304 -37.51 -2.98 -16.36
C GLU A 304 -37.03 -3.91 -15.21
N ASP A 305 -36.73 -5.17 -15.52
CA ASP A 305 -36.50 -6.24 -14.54
C ASP A 305 -35.62 -5.83 -13.33
N PRO A 306 -36.19 -5.77 -12.10
CA PRO A 306 -35.46 -5.36 -10.90
C PRO A 306 -34.33 -6.34 -10.54
N HIS A 307 -34.40 -7.60 -10.95
CA HIS A 307 -33.34 -8.59 -10.68
C HIS A 307 -32.01 -8.19 -11.34
N GLY A 308 -32.04 -7.58 -12.52
CA GLY A 308 -30.84 -7.06 -13.20
C GLY A 308 -30.17 -5.91 -12.43
N VAL A 309 -30.94 -5.07 -11.74
CA VAL A 309 -30.40 -4.02 -10.85
C VAL A 309 -29.77 -4.63 -9.62
N GLN A 310 -30.44 -5.57 -8.94
CA GLN A 310 -29.90 -6.21 -7.74
C GLN A 310 -28.58 -6.94 -8.03
N PHE A 311 -28.51 -7.67 -9.15
CA PHE A 311 -27.30 -8.35 -9.61
C PHE A 311 -26.16 -7.36 -9.96
N SER A 312 -26.50 -6.21 -10.54
CA SER A 312 -25.52 -5.14 -10.81
C SER A 312 -24.95 -4.53 -9.53
N ILE A 313 -25.78 -4.41 -8.47
CA ILE A 313 -25.33 -3.99 -7.14
C ILE A 313 -24.41 -5.06 -6.53
N ASP A 314 -24.72 -6.35 -6.66
CA ASP A 314 -23.87 -7.45 -6.16
C ASP A 314 -22.49 -7.46 -6.82
N ILE A 315 -22.42 -7.36 -8.15
CA ILE A 315 -21.16 -7.24 -8.88
C ILE A 315 -20.39 -6.00 -8.43
N TYR A 316 -21.07 -4.85 -8.32
CA TYR A 316 -20.44 -3.61 -7.89
C TYR A 316 -19.82 -3.73 -6.49
N LEU A 317 -20.52 -4.32 -5.52
CA LEU A 317 -20.00 -4.58 -4.17
C LEU A 317 -18.74 -5.45 -4.20
N LEU A 318 -18.81 -6.61 -4.87
CA LEU A 318 -17.71 -7.58 -4.93
C LEU A 318 -16.46 -6.99 -5.61
N ALA A 319 -16.65 -6.32 -6.75
CA ALA A 319 -15.58 -5.68 -7.49
C ALA A 319 -15.01 -4.45 -6.75
N SER A 320 -15.85 -3.73 -5.99
CA SER A 320 -15.38 -2.66 -5.09
C SER A 320 -14.48 -3.21 -3.99
N VAL A 321 -14.79 -4.33 -3.34
CA VAL A 321 -13.87 -4.94 -2.38
C VAL A 321 -12.48 -5.18 -2.98
N ALA A 322 -12.41 -5.68 -4.22
CA ALA A 322 -11.14 -5.93 -4.90
C ALA A 322 -10.38 -4.64 -5.25
N VAL A 323 -11.01 -3.70 -5.98
CA VAL A 323 -10.39 -2.44 -6.42
C VAL A 323 -9.92 -1.62 -5.22
N TYR A 324 -10.77 -1.51 -4.19
CA TYR A 324 -10.50 -0.67 -3.05
C TYR A 324 -9.41 -1.27 -2.16
N SER A 325 -9.37 -2.60 -1.98
CA SER A 325 -8.28 -3.24 -1.23
C SER A 325 -6.90 -3.02 -1.85
N VAL A 326 -6.81 -2.89 -3.18
CA VAL A 326 -5.57 -2.46 -3.86
C VAL A 326 -5.26 -1.00 -3.54
N GLY A 327 -6.27 -0.12 -3.56
CA GLY A 327 -6.14 1.29 -3.14
C GLY A 327 -5.64 1.45 -1.70
N LEU A 328 -6.27 0.76 -0.74
CA LEU A 328 -5.87 0.73 0.67
C LEU A 328 -4.43 0.24 0.84
N SER A 329 -4.05 -0.83 0.13
CA SER A 329 -2.69 -1.37 0.12
C SER A 329 -1.66 -0.36 -0.37
N VAL A 330 -1.97 0.33 -1.47
CA VAL A 330 -1.11 1.35 -2.06
C VAL A 330 -0.99 2.58 -1.15
N LEU A 331 -2.10 3.02 -0.54
CA LEU A 331 -2.13 4.13 0.42
C LEU A 331 -1.32 3.83 1.69
N SER A 332 -1.45 2.63 2.25
CA SER A 332 -0.87 2.27 3.54
C SER A 332 0.60 1.81 3.48
N THR A 333 1.03 1.25 2.34
CA THR A 333 2.36 0.60 2.20
C THR A 333 3.10 0.87 0.89
N GLY A 334 2.51 1.61 -0.05
CA GLY A 334 3.10 1.90 -1.36
C GLY A 334 3.25 0.71 -2.29
N SER A 335 2.69 -0.44 -1.93
CA SER A 335 2.88 -1.70 -2.62
C SER A 335 1.55 -2.43 -2.73
N PRO A 336 1.11 -2.88 -3.93
CA PRO A 336 -0.10 -3.67 -4.07
C PRO A 336 0.02 -5.09 -3.49
N ALA A 337 1.22 -5.50 -3.06
CA ALA A 337 1.44 -6.80 -2.43
C ALA A 337 0.72 -6.96 -1.07
N PHE A 338 0.32 -5.87 -0.42
CA PHE A 338 -0.46 -5.89 0.82
C PHE A 338 -1.98 -5.87 0.59
N THR A 339 -2.45 -6.00 -0.66
CA THR A 339 -3.87 -6.22 -0.98
C THR A 339 -4.39 -7.44 -0.23
N ALA A 340 -3.54 -8.46 -0.06
CA ALA A 340 -3.81 -9.64 0.76
C ALA A 340 -4.21 -9.33 2.22
N LEU A 341 -3.69 -8.25 2.80
CA LEU A 341 -4.03 -7.81 4.16
C LEU A 341 -5.40 -7.12 4.20
N TRP A 342 -5.67 -6.27 3.22
CA TRP A 342 -6.89 -5.44 3.18
C TRP A 342 -8.12 -6.17 2.64
N LEU A 343 -7.95 -7.10 1.69
CA LEU A 343 -9.06 -7.82 1.05
C LEU A 343 -10.01 -8.53 2.04
N PRO A 344 -9.55 -9.34 3.01
CA PRO A 344 -10.46 -9.96 3.96
C PRO A 344 -11.13 -8.93 4.89
N ILE A 345 -10.43 -7.85 5.26
CA ILE A 345 -10.99 -6.80 6.14
C ILE A 345 -12.08 -6.01 5.40
N ALA A 346 -11.84 -5.65 4.13
CA ALA A 346 -12.82 -5.00 3.26
C ALA A 346 -14.04 -5.90 2.97
N SER A 347 -13.81 -7.19 2.72
CA SER A 347 -14.88 -8.18 2.55
C SER A 347 -15.78 -8.27 3.79
N LEU A 348 -15.17 -8.33 4.99
CA LEU A 348 -15.88 -8.34 6.26
C LEU A 348 -16.62 -7.02 6.52
N ALA A 349 -16.01 -5.87 6.21
CA ALA A 349 -16.65 -4.55 6.37
C ALA A 349 -17.94 -4.44 5.54
N ILE A 350 -17.91 -4.83 4.25
CA ILE A 350 -19.13 -4.87 3.42
C ILE A 350 -20.14 -5.88 3.96
N THR A 351 -19.70 -7.09 4.34
CA THR A 351 -20.59 -8.15 4.83
C THR A 351 -21.33 -7.73 6.10
N LEU A 352 -20.62 -7.12 7.07
CA LEU A 352 -21.21 -6.56 8.28
C LEU A 352 -22.18 -5.41 7.96
N GLY A 353 -21.79 -4.50 7.05
CA GLY A 353 -22.66 -3.43 6.58
C GLY A 353 -23.97 -3.98 6.02
N SER A 354 -23.89 -4.93 5.09
CA SER A 354 -25.06 -5.57 4.47
C SER A 354 -25.95 -6.28 5.50
N PHE A 355 -25.37 -6.99 6.47
CA PHE A 355 -26.11 -7.63 7.56
C PHE A 355 -26.92 -6.62 8.38
N PHE A 356 -26.29 -5.53 8.85
CA PHE A 356 -27.01 -4.50 9.62
C PHE A 356 -28.03 -3.73 8.79
N GLY A 357 -27.74 -3.46 7.50
CA GLY A 357 -28.68 -2.79 6.59
C GLY A 357 -29.90 -3.64 6.27
N GLY A 358 -29.70 -4.95 6.09
CA GLY A 358 -30.78 -5.93 5.96
C GLY A 358 -31.63 -6.01 7.23
N ALA A 359 -31.00 -6.10 8.41
CA ALA A 359 -31.68 -6.18 9.70
C ALA A 359 -32.53 -4.93 10.04
N LEU A 360 -32.10 -3.73 9.63
CA LEU A 360 -32.81 -2.47 9.88
C LEU A 360 -34.27 -2.51 9.38
N LEU A 361 -34.49 -3.06 8.18
CA LEU A 361 -35.81 -3.26 7.62
C LEU A 361 -36.35 -4.66 7.98
N GLY A 362 -35.46 -5.66 8.07
CA GLY A 362 -35.72 -7.09 8.26
C GLY A 362 -36.11 -7.54 9.67
N GLY A 363 -36.50 -6.64 10.59
CA GLY A 363 -36.91 -6.94 11.98
C GLY A 363 -38.23 -7.72 12.13
N GLY A 364 -38.42 -8.79 11.35
CA GLY A 364 -39.61 -9.61 11.30
C GLY A 364 -39.42 -10.78 10.34
N ASN A 365 -38.61 -11.76 10.76
CA ASN A 365 -38.65 -13.20 10.44
C ASN A 365 -37.27 -13.83 10.73
N VAL A 366 -37.06 -14.17 12.00
CA VAL A 366 -36.18 -15.26 12.45
C VAL A 366 -37.10 -16.42 12.85
#